data_AF-A0A5D2JBN6-F1
#
_entry.id   AF-A0A5D2JBN6-F1
#
_cell.length_a   1.000
_cell.length_b   1.000
_cell.length_c   1.000
_cell.angle_alpha   90.00
_cell.angle_beta   90.00
_cell.angle_gamma   90.00
#
_symmetry.space_group_name_H-M   'P 1'
#
loop_
_entity.id
_entity.type
_entity.pdbx_description
1 polymer ?
#
loop_
_entity_poly.entity_id
_entity_poly.type
_entity_poly.pdbx_seq_one_letter_code
_entity_poly.pdbx_strand_id
1 'polypeptide(L)'
;MGGDRDGNPRVTPEVTRDVCLLARMMAANLYFSQIEDLMFELSMWRCSDELRIRADELHRSSKKDAKHYIEFWKQIPPNEPYRVILGDVRDKLYNTRERARSLLANGFSDIPEEAAFTNVEQFLEPLELCYRSLCACGDRPIADGSLLDFLRQVSTFGLSLVRLDIRQESDRHTDVLDAITKHLDIGSYREWPEERRQEWLLSELGGKRPLFGPDLSKTEEVADVLDTFHVISELPSDSFGAYIISMATAPSDVLAVELLQRECRVKQPLRVVPLFEKLADLEAAPAAVARLFSIDWYRDRINGKQEVMIGYSDSGKDAGRLSAAWQLYKAQVELVKVAKQYGVKLTMFHGRGGTVGRGGGPTHLAILSQPPDTIHGSLRVTVQGEVIEQSFGEEHLCFRTLQRFTAATLEHGMHPPVSPNHEWRALMDEMAAVATKEYRSVVFQEPRFVEYFRLATPELEYGRMNIGSRPSKRKPSGGIESLRAIPWIFAWTQTRFHLPVWLGFGAAFKHVIQKDIKNLHMLQEMYNQWPFFRVTMDLIEMVFAKGDPGIAALYDKLLVSKELWPFGENLRANYEDTRRLVLQVAGHRSS
;
A
#
# COMPACT_ATOMS: atom_id res chain seq x y z
N MET A 1 2.07 -8.63 -2.86
CA MET A 1 2.80 -9.28 -3.97
C MET A 1 1.82 -10.17 -4.71
N GLY A 2 1.80 -10.19 -6.04
CA GLY A 2 0.83 -10.98 -6.82
C GLY A 2 -0.55 -10.34 -7.05
N GLY A 3 -0.80 -9.13 -6.51
CA GLY A 3 -2.04 -8.36 -6.74
C GLY A 3 -1.84 -7.04 -7.47
N ASP A 4 -0.66 -6.41 -7.33
CA ASP A 4 -0.32 -5.18 -8.06
C ASP A 4 0.21 -5.49 -9.47
N ARG A 5 -0.66 -5.25 -10.45
CA ARG A 5 -0.49 -5.52 -11.88
C ARG A 5 -0.31 -4.25 -12.71
N ASP A 6 -0.24 -3.08 -12.09
CA ASP A 6 0.00 -1.79 -12.78
C ASP A 6 1.24 -1.88 -13.68
N GLY A 7 0.96 -1.95 -15.00
CA GLY A 7 1.83 -2.32 -16.11
C GLY A 7 2.91 -3.37 -15.78
N ASN A 8 2.51 -4.40 -15.04
CA ASN A 8 3.27 -5.63 -14.91
C ASN A 8 2.43 -6.80 -15.47
N PRO A 9 2.57 -7.13 -16.76
CA PRO A 9 1.78 -8.19 -17.38
C PRO A 9 2.10 -9.60 -16.83
N ARG A 10 3.17 -9.77 -16.04
CA ARG A 10 3.49 -11.04 -15.38
C ARG A 10 2.60 -11.33 -14.17
N VAL A 11 1.83 -10.35 -13.68
CA VAL A 11 0.85 -10.55 -12.61
C VAL A 11 -0.49 -10.81 -13.27
N THR A 12 -0.70 -12.07 -13.65
CA THR A 12 -1.93 -12.54 -14.29
C THR A 12 -3.03 -12.82 -13.25
N PRO A 13 -4.29 -13.04 -13.67
CA PRO A 13 -5.35 -13.50 -12.78
C PRO A 13 -4.99 -14.81 -12.05
N GLU A 14 -4.35 -15.76 -12.74
CA GLU A 14 -3.87 -17.02 -12.16
C GLU A 14 -2.82 -16.79 -11.05
N VAL A 15 -1.83 -15.91 -11.30
CA VAL A 15 -0.85 -15.54 -10.27
C VAL A 15 -1.54 -14.97 -9.02
N THR A 16 -2.57 -14.14 -9.20
CA THR A 16 -3.37 -13.63 -8.07
C THR A 16 -4.06 -14.76 -7.31
N ARG A 17 -4.61 -15.75 -8.00
CA ARG A 17 -5.22 -16.93 -7.37
C ARG A 17 -4.19 -17.73 -6.57
N ASP A 18 -3.06 -18.01 -7.18
CA ASP A 18 -1.99 -18.83 -6.59
C ASP A 18 -1.46 -18.21 -5.31
N VAL A 19 -1.18 -16.91 -5.29
CA VAL A 19 -0.65 -16.26 -4.09
C VAL A 19 -1.67 -16.22 -2.95
N CYS A 20 -2.97 -16.14 -3.24
CA CYS A 20 -4.02 -16.23 -2.22
C CYS A 20 -4.10 -17.64 -1.62
N LEU A 21 -4.01 -18.69 -2.47
CA LEU A 21 -3.99 -20.07 -2.01
C LEU A 21 -2.73 -20.40 -1.21
N LEU A 22 -1.56 -19.92 -1.66
CA LEU A 22 -0.30 -20.03 -0.93
C LEU A 22 -0.37 -19.38 0.44
N ALA A 23 -0.93 -18.17 0.53
CA ALA A 23 -1.03 -17.45 1.80
C ALA A 23 -1.95 -18.19 2.80
N ARG A 24 -3.06 -18.76 2.31
CA ARG A 24 -3.95 -19.62 3.11
C ARG A 24 -3.27 -20.92 3.57
N MET A 25 -2.51 -21.55 2.68
CA MET A 25 -1.75 -22.76 3.01
C MET A 25 -0.67 -22.46 4.08
N MET A 26 0.03 -21.34 3.96
CA MET A 26 1.03 -20.89 4.94
C MET A 26 0.39 -20.57 6.30
N ALA A 27 -0.75 -19.86 6.33
CA ALA A 27 -1.50 -19.60 7.55
C ALA A 27 -1.87 -20.91 8.26
N ALA A 28 -2.53 -21.83 7.54
CA ALA A 28 -2.96 -23.11 8.08
C ALA A 28 -1.77 -23.93 8.60
N ASN A 29 -0.63 -23.90 7.91
CA ASN A 29 0.57 -24.60 8.36
C ASN A 29 1.16 -24.03 9.66
N LEU A 30 1.25 -22.70 9.79
CA LEU A 30 1.72 -22.05 11.02
C LEU A 30 0.82 -22.36 12.22
N TYR A 31 -0.50 -22.25 12.03
CA TYR A 31 -1.46 -22.58 13.07
C TYR A 31 -1.47 -24.07 13.42
N PHE A 32 -1.29 -24.94 12.43
CA PHE A 32 -1.22 -26.39 12.64
C PHE A 32 -0.02 -26.78 13.52
N SER A 33 1.13 -26.13 13.37
CA SER A 33 2.27 -26.39 14.25
C SER A 33 2.02 -25.88 15.68
N GLN A 34 1.48 -24.66 15.82
CA GLN A 34 1.27 -24.04 17.13
C GLN A 34 0.13 -24.66 17.94
N ILE A 35 -0.92 -25.17 17.29
CA ILE A 35 -2.05 -25.80 17.99
C ILE A 35 -1.62 -27.08 18.71
N GLU A 36 -0.60 -27.79 18.22
CA GLU A 36 -0.06 -28.99 18.86
C GLU A 36 0.65 -28.65 20.17
N ASP A 37 1.43 -27.57 20.20
CA ASP A 37 2.04 -27.06 21.44
C ASP A 37 0.97 -26.66 22.46
N LEU A 38 -0.09 -25.98 22.00
CA LEU A 38 -1.21 -25.60 22.86
C LEU A 38 -1.96 -26.83 23.41
N MET A 39 -2.09 -27.90 22.63
CA MET A 39 -2.63 -29.18 23.10
C MET A 39 -1.75 -29.79 24.20
N PHE A 40 -0.42 -29.71 24.10
CA PHE A 40 0.46 -30.19 25.17
C PHE A 40 0.23 -29.42 26.48
N GLU A 41 0.19 -28.10 26.41
CA GLU A 41 0.05 -27.21 27.57
C GLU A 41 -1.33 -27.31 28.25
N LEU A 42 -2.42 -27.33 27.48
CA LEU A 42 -3.79 -27.29 28.00
C LEU A 42 -4.31 -28.68 28.42
N SER A 43 -3.61 -29.29 29.39
CA SER A 43 -3.89 -30.62 29.97
C SER A 43 -4.99 -30.64 31.06
N MET A 44 -5.65 -29.51 31.30
CA MET A 44 -6.60 -29.35 32.40
C MET A 44 -7.86 -30.20 32.20
N TRP A 45 -8.37 -30.76 33.31
CA TRP A 45 -9.62 -31.52 33.34
C TRP A 45 -10.82 -30.71 33.86
N ARG A 46 -10.55 -29.60 34.56
CA ARG A 46 -11.58 -28.66 35.04
C ARG A 46 -12.02 -27.77 33.89
N CYS A 47 -13.32 -27.72 33.62
CA CYS A 47 -13.89 -26.91 32.56
C CYS A 47 -15.32 -26.47 32.89
N SER A 48 -15.83 -25.49 32.13
CA SER A 48 -17.24 -25.11 32.17
C SER A 48 -18.15 -26.21 31.61
N ASP A 49 -19.43 -26.17 31.98
CA ASP A 49 -20.45 -27.10 31.48
C ASP A 49 -20.57 -27.04 29.95
N GLU A 50 -20.45 -25.84 29.38
CA GLU A 50 -20.49 -25.61 27.93
C GLU A 50 -19.35 -26.33 27.20
N LEU A 51 -18.11 -26.17 27.68
CA LEU A 51 -16.94 -26.86 27.11
C LEU A 51 -17.07 -28.38 27.25
N ARG A 52 -17.59 -28.85 28.40
CA ARG A 52 -17.82 -30.27 28.67
C ARG A 52 -18.75 -30.89 27.64
N ILE A 53 -19.92 -30.26 27.41
CA ILE A 53 -20.91 -30.75 26.44
C ILE A 53 -20.29 -30.84 25.04
N ARG A 54 -19.59 -29.78 24.61
CA ARG A 54 -18.95 -29.76 23.28
C ARG A 54 -17.86 -30.83 23.14
N ALA A 55 -17.03 -31.02 24.17
CA ALA A 55 -15.99 -32.05 24.16
C ALA A 55 -16.62 -33.46 24.09
N ASP A 56 -17.69 -33.72 24.84
CA ASP A 56 -18.40 -34.99 24.82
C ASP A 56 -19.04 -35.29 23.45
N GLU A 57 -19.62 -34.28 22.80
CA GLU A 57 -20.16 -34.39 21.45
C GLU A 57 -19.07 -34.77 20.43
N LEU A 58 -17.94 -34.05 20.44
CA LEU A 58 -16.81 -34.30 19.56
C LEU A 58 -16.20 -35.69 19.79
N HIS A 59 -16.10 -36.12 21.05
CA HIS A 59 -15.60 -37.45 21.39
C HIS A 59 -16.50 -38.57 20.85
N ARG A 60 -17.84 -38.38 20.87
CA ARG A 60 -18.80 -39.33 20.29
C ARG A 60 -18.80 -39.34 18.76
N SER A 61 -18.59 -38.17 18.14
CA SER A 61 -18.57 -38.05 16.68
C SER A 61 -17.23 -38.40 16.04
N SER A 62 -16.16 -38.54 16.82
CA SER A 62 -14.83 -38.89 16.33
C SER A 62 -14.86 -40.26 15.66
N LYS A 63 -14.96 -40.27 14.33
CA LYS A 63 -14.82 -41.47 13.50
C LYS A 63 -13.35 -41.88 13.48
N LYS A 64 -13.10 -43.20 13.42
CA LYS A 64 -11.78 -43.77 13.09
C LYS A 64 -11.45 -43.56 11.60
N ASP A 65 -11.50 -42.33 11.13
CA ASP A 65 -11.09 -42.03 9.76
C ASP A 65 -9.56 -42.13 9.67
N ALA A 66 -9.08 -42.57 8.50
CA ALA A 66 -7.65 -42.69 8.25
C ALA A 66 -7.03 -41.28 8.24
N LYS A 67 -6.33 -40.93 9.31
CA LYS A 67 -5.58 -39.68 9.39
C LYS A 67 -4.31 -39.78 8.54
N HIS A 68 -4.04 -38.73 7.78
CA HIS A 68 -2.91 -38.66 6.83
C HIS A 68 -1.72 -37.86 7.38
N TYR A 69 -1.61 -37.73 8.70
CA TYR A 69 -0.48 -37.14 9.43
C TYR A 69 -0.13 -38.01 10.64
N ILE A 70 1.11 -37.87 11.12
CA ILE A 70 1.59 -38.60 12.30
C ILE A 70 1.05 -37.90 13.54
N GLU A 71 0.29 -38.62 14.36
CA GLU A 71 -0.19 -38.11 15.63
C GLU A 71 0.70 -38.53 16.79
N PHE A 72 1.00 -37.61 17.70
CA PHE A 72 1.53 -37.97 19.02
C PHE A 72 0.47 -38.70 19.86
N TRP A 73 -0.80 -38.26 19.81
CA TRP A 73 -1.92 -38.87 20.52
C TRP A 73 -2.70 -39.81 19.61
N LYS A 74 -2.66 -41.13 19.87
CA LYS A 74 -3.49 -42.12 19.13
C LYS A 74 -4.99 -41.96 19.41
N GLN A 75 -5.33 -41.52 20.61
CA GLN A 75 -6.69 -41.17 21.03
C GLN A 75 -6.57 -40.18 22.20
N ILE A 76 -7.30 -39.07 22.14
CA ILE A 76 -7.34 -38.08 23.22
C ILE A 76 -8.35 -38.54 24.29
N PRO A 77 -7.94 -38.67 25.56
CA PRO A 77 -8.83 -39.06 26.64
C PRO A 77 -9.96 -38.03 26.86
N PRO A 78 -11.22 -38.46 27.12
CA PRO A 78 -12.35 -37.53 27.30
C PRO A 78 -12.25 -36.68 28.58
N ASN A 79 -11.41 -37.07 29.55
CA ASN A 79 -11.10 -36.28 30.75
C ASN A 79 -10.15 -35.09 30.47
N GLU A 80 -9.69 -34.90 29.22
CA GLU A 80 -8.88 -33.77 28.78
C GLU A 80 -9.67 -32.90 27.78
N PRO A 81 -10.73 -32.20 28.22
CA PRO A 81 -11.73 -31.59 27.33
C PRO A 81 -11.16 -30.50 26.40
N TYR A 82 -10.16 -29.73 26.85
CA TYR A 82 -9.50 -28.74 25.99
C TYR A 82 -8.75 -29.41 24.84
N ARG A 83 -8.02 -30.50 25.11
CA ARG A 83 -7.32 -31.27 24.07
C ARG A 83 -8.27 -31.87 23.05
N VAL A 84 -9.45 -32.33 23.48
CA VAL A 84 -10.48 -32.83 22.56
C VAL A 84 -10.91 -31.75 21.56
N ILE A 85 -11.19 -30.54 22.04
CA ILE A 85 -11.59 -29.41 21.19
C ILE A 85 -10.45 -28.97 20.28
N LEU A 86 -9.24 -28.79 20.82
CA LEU A 86 -8.08 -28.37 20.03
C LEU A 86 -7.66 -29.44 19.02
N GLY A 87 -7.91 -30.73 19.32
CA GLY A 87 -7.76 -31.83 18.37
C GLY A 87 -8.68 -31.66 17.15
N ASP A 88 -9.96 -31.33 17.34
CA ASP A 88 -10.87 -31.03 16.22
C ASP A 88 -10.40 -29.81 15.40
N VAL A 89 -9.92 -28.76 16.08
CA VAL A 89 -9.37 -27.58 15.43
C VAL A 89 -8.16 -27.93 14.57
N ARG A 90 -7.21 -28.72 15.10
CA ARG A 90 -6.04 -29.20 14.37
C ARG A 90 -6.44 -30.04 13.15
N ASP A 91 -7.40 -30.94 13.32
CA ASP A 91 -7.87 -31.82 12.24
C ASP A 91 -8.51 -30.99 11.10
N LYS A 92 -9.27 -29.93 11.43
CA LYS A 92 -9.78 -28.96 10.44
C LYS A 92 -8.69 -28.07 9.82
N LEU A 93 -7.67 -27.67 10.58
CA LEU A 93 -6.51 -26.92 10.04
C LEU A 93 -5.75 -27.77 9.01
N TYR A 94 -5.56 -29.06 9.27
CA TYR A 94 -4.98 -30.00 8.32
C TYR A 94 -5.77 -30.04 7.01
N ASN A 95 -7.10 -30.22 7.10
CA ASN A 95 -7.98 -30.22 5.94
C ASN A 95 -7.93 -28.88 5.18
N THR A 96 -7.86 -27.77 5.90
CA THR A 96 -7.75 -26.42 5.32
C THR A 96 -6.45 -26.30 4.50
N ARG A 97 -5.32 -26.77 5.06
CA ARG A 97 -4.02 -26.78 4.38
C ARG A 97 -4.03 -27.67 3.15
N GLU A 98 -4.50 -28.92 3.28
CA GLU A 98 -4.53 -29.87 2.16
C GLU A 98 -5.51 -29.45 1.07
N ARG A 99 -6.64 -28.82 1.43
CA ARG A 99 -7.58 -28.25 0.46
C ARG A 99 -6.90 -27.14 -0.35
N ALA A 100 -6.22 -26.20 0.31
CA ALA A 100 -5.47 -25.14 -0.38
C ALA A 100 -4.36 -25.71 -1.28
N ARG A 101 -3.64 -26.74 -0.81
CA ARG A 101 -2.59 -27.43 -1.59
C ARG A 101 -3.15 -28.10 -2.84
N SER A 102 -4.27 -28.83 -2.73
CA SER A 102 -4.90 -29.50 -3.88
C SER A 102 -5.48 -28.51 -4.88
N LEU A 103 -6.11 -27.42 -4.41
CA LEU A 103 -6.58 -26.34 -5.27
C LEU A 103 -5.42 -25.68 -6.03
N LEU A 104 -4.29 -25.44 -5.36
CA LEU A 104 -3.10 -24.86 -5.99
C LEU A 104 -2.46 -25.80 -7.02
N ALA A 105 -2.42 -27.10 -6.75
CA ALA A 105 -1.78 -28.07 -7.64
C ALA A 105 -2.65 -28.46 -8.84
N ASN A 106 -3.95 -28.61 -8.63
CA ASN A 106 -4.86 -29.27 -9.59
C ASN A 106 -6.12 -28.45 -9.93
N GLY A 107 -6.34 -27.29 -9.29
CA GLY A 107 -7.57 -26.50 -9.44
C GLY A 107 -8.81 -27.08 -8.76
N PHE A 108 -8.71 -28.25 -8.12
CA PHE A 108 -9.81 -28.95 -7.45
C PHE A 108 -9.32 -29.68 -6.19
N SER A 109 -10.22 -29.92 -5.23
CA SER A 109 -9.94 -30.68 -4.01
C SER A 109 -11.11 -31.59 -3.63
N ASP A 110 -10.79 -32.86 -3.33
CA ASP A 110 -11.76 -33.84 -2.80
C ASP A 110 -12.18 -33.55 -1.35
N ILE A 111 -11.46 -32.67 -0.64
CA ILE A 111 -11.78 -32.29 0.73
C ILE A 111 -12.97 -31.33 0.69
N PRO A 112 -14.14 -31.67 1.27
CA PRO A 112 -15.30 -30.79 1.28
C PRO A 112 -15.02 -29.47 1.99
N GLU A 113 -15.74 -28.42 1.64
CA GLU A 113 -15.55 -27.09 2.22
C GLU A 113 -15.92 -27.07 3.71
N GLU A 114 -16.90 -27.88 4.12
CA GLU A 114 -17.37 -28.04 5.50
C GLU A 114 -16.34 -28.71 6.42
N ALA A 115 -15.37 -29.42 5.83
CA ALA A 115 -14.29 -30.08 6.55
C ALA A 115 -13.10 -29.14 6.83
N ALA A 116 -13.13 -27.90 6.30
CA ALA A 116 -12.09 -26.89 6.43
C ALA A 116 -12.64 -25.59 7.07
N PHE A 117 -11.74 -24.72 7.52
CA PHE A 117 -12.11 -23.38 7.96
C PHE A 117 -12.30 -22.45 6.75
N THR A 118 -13.50 -21.89 6.64
CA THR A 118 -13.89 -20.99 5.53
C THR A 118 -13.85 -19.52 5.91
N ASN A 119 -14.02 -19.22 7.21
CA ASN A 119 -13.96 -17.89 7.79
C ASN A 119 -13.28 -17.93 9.15
N VAL A 120 -12.83 -16.76 9.61
CA VAL A 120 -12.06 -16.63 10.85
C VAL A 120 -12.91 -16.88 12.09
N GLU A 121 -14.20 -16.59 12.04
CA GLU A 121 -15.14 -16.78 13.15
C GLU A 121 -15.30 -18.27 13.50
N GLN A 122 -15.36 -19.15 12.50
CA GLN A 122 -15.35 -20.61 12.70
C GLN A 122 -14.09 -21.09 13.42
N PHE A 123 -12.96 -20.42 13.17
CA PHE A 123 -11.67 -20.77 13.78
C PHE A 123 -11.53 -20.19 15.19
N LEU A 124 -12.01 -18.97 15.43
CA LEU A 124 -11.98 -18.31 16.74
C LEU A 124 -12.94 -18.95 17.74
N GLU A 125 -14.13 -19.37 17.33
CA GLU A 125 -15.17 -19.91 18.23
C GLU A 125 -14.67 -20.97 19.23
N PRO A 126 -14.00 -22.06 18.81
CA PRO A 126 -13.50 -23.07 19.74
C PRO A 126 -12.37 -22.54 20.66
N LEU A 127 -11.58 -21.58 20.19
CA LEU A 127 -10.48 -20.98 20.96
C LEU A 127 -11.03 -20.04 22.05
N GLU A 128 -12.03 -19.22 21.71
CA GLU A 128 -12.73 -18.35 22.64
C GLU A 128 -13.52 -19.16 23.67
N LEU A 129 -14.10 -20.30 23.27
CA LEU A 129 -14.73 -21.26 24.18
C LEU A 129 -13.73 -21.80 25.21
N CYS A 130 -12.52 -22.22 24.78
CA CYS A 130 -11.44 -22.60 25.68
C CYS A 130 -11.06 -21.46 26.64
N TYR A 131 -10.92 -20.24 26.12
CA TYR A 131 -10.53 -19.07 26.91
C TYR A 131 -11.55 -18.74 27.99
N ARG A 132 -12.85 -18.67 27.64
CA ARG A 132 -13.92 -18.39 28.62
C ARG A 132 -14.08 -19.51 29.65
N SER A 133 -13.89 -20.77 29.26
CA SER A 133 -13.90 -21.91 30.19
C SER A 133 -12.76 -21.83 31.21
N LEU A 134 -11.53 -21.56 30.78
CA LEU A 134 -10.39 -21.40 31.69
C LEU A 134 -10.62 -20.25 32.67
N CYS A 135 -11.13 -19.11 32.18
CA CYS A 135 -11.49 -17.98 33.04
C CYS A 135 -12.55 -18.37 34.08
N ALA A 136 -13.60 -19.08 33.67
CA ALA A 136 -14.68 -19.52 34.55
C ALA A 136 -14.20 -20.52 35.63
N CYS A 137 -13.18 -21.32 35.33
CA CYS A 137 -12.58 -22.28 36.27
C CYS A 137 -11.50 -21.66 37.19
N GLY A 138 -11.26 -20.35 37.11
CA GLY A 138 -10.23 -19.66 37.90
C GLY A 138 -8.81 -19.77 37.32
N ASP A 139 -8.66 -20.35 36.13
CA ASP A 139 -7.38 -20.59 35.46
C ASP A 139 -7.05 -19.48 34.43
N ARG A 140 -7.51 -18.24 34.69
CA ARG A 140 -7.23 -17.07 33.82
C ARG A 140 -5.73 -16.83 33.55
N PRO A 141 -4.79 -16.99 34.51
CA PRO A 141 -3.36 -16.85 34.20
C PRO A 141 -2.86 -17.82 33.13
N ILE A 142 -3.50 -19.00 32.98
CA ILE A 142 -3.19 -19.95 31.91
C ILE A 142 -3.82 -19.46 30.59
N ALA A 143 -5.07 -18.99 30.64
CA ALA A 143 -5.76 -18.44 29.47
C ALA A 143 -5.02 -17.24 28.86
N ASP A 144 -4.44 -16.38 29.71
CA ASP A 144 -3.70 -15.18 29.33
C ASP A 144 -2.24 -15.47 28.85
N GLY A 145 -1.84 -16.74 28.80
CA GLY A 145 -0.57 -17.21 28.21
C GLY A 145 -0.68 -17.53 26.71
N SER A 146 -0.21 -18.71 26.32
CA SER A 146 -0.14 -19.15 24.91
C SER A 146 -1.48 -19.10 24.17
N LEU A 147 -2.61 -19.33 24.86
CA LEU A 147 -3.94 -19.24 24.25
C LEU A 147 -4.29 -17.81 23.84
N LEU A 148 -3.98 -16.81 24.68
CA LEU A 148 -4.21 -15.41 24.35
C LEU A 148 -3.30 -14.95 23.20
N ASP A 149 -2.05 -15.40 23.17
CA ASP A 149 -1.14 -15.13 22.06
C ASP A 149 -1.68 -15.75 20.75
N PHE A 150 -2.18 -16.98 20.80
CA PHE A 150 -2.79 -17.64 19.65
C PHE A 150 -4.06 -16.92 19.17
N LEU A 151 -4.95 -16.51 20.08
CA LEU A 151 -6.13 -15.69 19.75
C LEU A 151 -5.75 -14.37 19.07
N ARG A 152 -4.71 -13.68 19.57
CA ARG A 152 -4.19 -12.45 18.97
C ARG A 152 -3.60 -12.70 17.58
N GLN A 153 -2.89 -13.81 17.38
CA GLN A 153 -2.36 -14.20 16.07
C GLN A 153 -3.49 -14.47 15.06
N VAL A 154 -4.54 -15.20 15.46
CA VAL A 154 -5.71 -15.44 14.60
C VAL A 154 -6.42 -14.12 14.26
N SER A 155 -6.62 -13.23 15.24
CA SER A 155 -7.24 -11.92 14.99
C SER A 155 -6.37 -10.99 14.12
N THR A 156 -5.05 -11.15 14.14
CA THR A 156 -4.11 -10.28 13.39
C THR A 156 -3.92 -10.77 11.96
N PHE A 157 -3.74 -12.07 11.79
CA PHE A 157 -3.32 -12.68 10.53
C PHE A 157 -4.46 -13.40 9.79
N GLY A 158 -5.54 -13.76 10.50
CA GLY A 158 -6.68 -14.47 9.94
C GLY A 158 -6.28 -15.77 9.23
N LEU A 159 -7.11 -16.23 8.28
CA LEU A 159 -6.84 -17.45 7.52
C LEU A 159 -5.90 -17.24 6.31
N SER A 160 -5.39 -16.03 6.09
CA SER A 160 -4.65 -15.67 4.87
C SER A 160 -3.27 -15.06 5.15
N LEU A 161 -2.86 -14.91 6.41
CA LEU A 161 -1.69 -14.12 6.88
C LEU A 161 -1.73 -12.62 6.54
N VAL A 162 -1.92 -12.31 5.26
CA VAL A 162 -1.98 -10.97 4.70
C VAL A 162 -3.16 -10.87 3.76
N ARG A 163 -3.82 -9.70 3.76
CA ARG A 163 -4.84 -9.37 2.76
C ARG A 163 -4.15 -8.82 1.52
N LEU A 164 -4.53 -9.31 0.34
CA LEU A 164 -3.94 -8.91 -0.92
C LEU A 164 -4.65 -7.70 -1.52
N ASP A 165 -3.93 -6.59 -1.68
CA ASP A 165 -4.40 -5.48 -2.50
C ASP A 165 -4.28 -5.79 -3.98
N ILE A 166 -5.33 -5.49 -4.74
CA ILE A 166 -5.35 -5.51 -6.20
C ILE A 166 -5.08 -4.09 -6.67
N ARG A 167 -4.16 -3.89 -7.62
CA ARG A 167 -3.88 -2.56 -8.18
C ARG A 167 -3.77 -2.60 -9.69
N GLN A 168 -4.53 -1.72 -10.36
CA GLN A 168 -4.54 -1.57 -11.81
C GLN A 168 -4.64 -0.07 -12.17
N GLU A 169 -4.17 0.33 -13.35
CA GLU A 169 -4.27 1.72 -13.81
C GLU A 169 -5.65 2.06 -14.41
N SER A 170 -6.12 3.28 -14.19
CA SER A 170 -7.45 3.80 -14.60
C SER A 170 -7.76 3.63 -16.09
N ASP A 171 -6.76 3.84 -16.95
CA ASP A 171 -6.92 3.71 -18.41
C ASP A 171 -7.35 2.30 -18.82
N ARG A 172 -6.91 1.26 -18.10
CA ARG A 172 -7.29 -0.13 -18.38
C ARG A 172 -8.76 -0.39 -18.06
N HIS A 173 -9.33 0.28 -17.06
CA HIS A 173 -10.77 0.22 -16.80
C HIS A 173 -11.56 0.97 -17.88
N THR A 174 -11.03 2.11 -18.32
CA THR A 174 -11.59 2.88 -19.43
C THR A 174 -11.63 2.04 -20.71
N ASP A 175 -10.58 1.26 -21.02
CA ASP A 175 -10.56 0.35 -22.17
C ASP A 175 -11.65 -0.72 -22.11
N VAL A 176 -11.89 -1.32 -20.94
CA VAL A 176 -12.97 -2.30 -20.76
C VAL A 176 -14.33 -1.66 -21.00
N LEU A 177 -14.59 -0.49 -20.39
CA LEU A 177 -15.85 0.21 -20.56
C LEU A 177 -16.06 0.67 -22.00
N ASP A 178 -15.00 1.13 -22.68
CA ASP A 178 -15.05 1.54 -24.08
C ASP A 178 -15.36 0.36 -25.02
N ALA A 179 -14.76 -0.81 -24.76
CA ALA A 179 -15.09 -2.03 -25.48
C ALA A 179 -16.57 -2.43 -25.28
N ILE A 180 -17.08 -2.31 -24.05
CA ILE A 180 -18.49 -2.58 -23.73
C ILE A 180 -19.42 -1.59 -24.44
N THR A 181 -19.17 -0.28 -24.35
CA THR A 181 -20.06 0.72 -24.97
C THR A 181 -20.07 0.63 -26.49
N LYS A 182 -18.93 0.27 -27.11
CA LYS A 182 -18.84 0.02 -28.55
C LYS A 182 -19.58 -1.24 -28.96
N HIS A 183 -19.46 -2.33 -28.19
CA HIS A 183 -20.19 -3.58 -28.44
C HIS A 183 -21.71 -3.41 -28.36
N LEU A 184 -22.17 -2.53 -27.48
CA LEU A 184 -23.59 -2.21 -27.30
C LEU A 184 -24.12 -1.14 -28.27
N ASP A 185 -23.28 -0.63 -29.18
CA ASP A 185 -23.60 0.47 -30.11
C ASP A 185 -24.12 1.76 -29.42
N ILE A 186 -23.69 2.03 -28.17
CA ILE A 186 -24.08 3.23 -27.41
C ILE A 186 -23.01 4.33 -27.43
N GLY A 187 -21.85 4.07 -28.03
CA GLY A 187 -20.78 5.03 -28.29
C GLY A 187 -19.42 4.60 -27.74
N SER A 188 -18.52 5.57 -27.62
CA SER A 188 -17.12 5.39 -27.18
C SER A 188 -16.96 6.04 -25.80
N TYR A 189 -16.98 5.24 -24.73
CA TYR A 189 -16.79 5.73 -23.34
C TYR A 189 -15.51 6.56 -23.21
N ARG A 190 -14.45 6.18 -23.93
CA ARG A 190 -13.17 6.90 -23.93
C ARG A 190 -13.30 8.33 -24.46
N GLU A 191 -14.19 8.58 -25.41
CA GLU A 191 -14.41 9.90 -26.02
C GLU A 191 -15.39 10.78 -25.22
N TRP A 192 -16.11 10.21 -24.26
CA TRP A 192 -17.08 10.98 -23.48
C TRP A 192 -16.40 11.93 -22.49
N PRO A 193 -16.97 13.15 -22.29
CA PRO A 193 -16.54 14.04 -21.22
C PRO A 193 -16.87 13.44 -19.85
N GLU A 194 -16.19 13.92 -18.81
CA GLU A 194 -16.30 13.39 -17.45
C GLU A 194 -17.74 13.39 -16.92
N GLU A 195 -18.52 14.43 -17.20
CA GLU A 195 -19.93 14.51 -16.78
C GLU A 195 -20.76 13.40 -17.41
N ARG A 196 -20.58 13.14 -18.72
CA ARG A 196 -21.30 12.08 -19.45
C ARG A 196 -20.87 10.70 -18.96
N ARG A 197 -19.59 10.50 -18.62
CA ARG A 197 -19.11 9.26 -18.01
C ARG A 197 -19.79 9.00 -16.67
N GLN A 198 -19.83 10.01 -15.79
CA GLN A 198 -20.53 9.90 -14.50
C GLN A 198 -22.03 9.61 -14.69
N GLU A 199 -22.71 10.34 -15.56
CA GLU A 199 -24.14 10.13 -15.83
C GLU A 199 -24.44 8.70 -16.28
N TRP A 200 -23.67 8.18 -17.23
CA TRP A 200 -23.84 6.81 -17.71
C TRP A 200 -23.52 5.78 -16.63
N LEU A 201 -22.39 5.92 -15.92
CA LEU A 201 -22.01 5.02 -14.83
C LEU A 201 -23.08 4.97 -13.74
N LEU A 202 -23.63 6.12 -13.34
CA LEU A 202 -24.68 6.19 -12.32
C LEU A 202 -26.00 5.60 -12.80
N SER A 203 -26.35 5.80 -14.07
CA SER A 203 -27.50 5.13 -14.69
C SER A 203 -27.36 3.60 -14.63
N GLU A 204 -26.21 3.07 -15.03
CA GLU A 204 -25.95 1.63 -14.98
C GLU A 204 -25.89 1.11 -13.54
N LEU A 205 -25.23 1.83 -12.62
CA LEU A 205 -25.12 1.49 -11.19
C LEU A 205 -26.47 1.48 -10.46
N GLY A 206 -27.40 2.35 -10.87
CA GLY A 206 -28.79 2.35 -10.40
C GLY A 206 -29.68 1.29 -11.07
N GLY A 207 -29.28 0.82 -12.25
CA GLY A 207 -29.96 -0.25 -12.98
C GLY A 207 -29.73 -1.65 -12.40
N LYS A 208 -30.60 -2.59 -12.78
CA LYS A 208 -30.50 -4.03 -12.43
C LYS A 208 -30.22 -4.93 -13.63
N ARG A 209 -30.16 -4.36 -14.83
CA ARG A 209 -29.90 -5.09 -16.07
C ARG A 209 -28.41 -5.43 -16.13
N PRO A 210 -28.03 -6.69 -16.43
CA PRO A 210 -26.64 -7.02 -16.72
C PRO A 210 -26.12 -6.25 -17.94
N LEU A 211 -24.89 -5.75 -17.84
CA LEU A 211 -24.33 -4.82 -18.83
C LEU A 211 -23.79 -5.53 -20.07
N PHE A 212 -23.09 -6.66 -19.92
CA PHE A 212 -22.48 -7.40 -21.03
C PHE A 212 -22.64 -8.92 -20.89
N GLY A 213 -22.63 -9.60 -22.03
CA GLY A 213 -22.72 -11.06 -22.14
C GLY A 213 -21.38 -11.73 -22.48
N PRO A 214 -21.37 -13.05 -22.68
CA PRO A 214 -20.17 -13.80 -23.08
C PRO A 214 -19.70 -13.48 -24.51
N ASP A 215 -20.52 -12.80 -25.30
CA ASP A 215 -20.31 -12.38 -26.69
C ASP A 215 -19.45 -11.11 -26.84
N LEU A 216 -19.12 -10.42 -25.75
CA LEU A 216 -18.23 -9.26 -25.77
C LEU A 216 -16.86 -9.65 -26.36
N SER A 217 -16.45 -8.98 -27.44
CA SER A 217 -15.10 -9.13 -27.99
C SER A 217 -14.07 -8.54 -27.03
N LYS A 218 -13.03 -9.32 -26.68
CA LYS A 218 -12.01 -8.93 -25.71
C LYS A 218 -10.63 -8.95 -26.35
N THR A 219 -9.90 -7.84 -26.21
CA THR A 219 -8.44 -7.87 -26.37
C THR A 219 -7.81 -8.61 -25.18
N GLU A 220 -6.53 -9.01 -25.29
CA GLU A 220 -5.80 -9.63 -24.18
C GLU A 220 -5.83 -8.76 -22.91
N GLU A 221 -5.71 -7.45 -23.08
CA GLU A 221 -5.75 -6.48 -21.98
C GLU A 221 -7.14 -6.35 -21.35
N VAL A 222 -8.22 -6.36 -22.15
CA VAL A 222 -9.59 -6.35 -21.62
C VAL A 222 -9.90 -7.65 -20.90
N ALA A 223 -9.46 -8.79 -21.45
CA ALA A 223 -9.61 -10.09 -20.81
C ALA A 223 -8.91 -10.14 -19.45
N ASP A 224 -7.65 -9.70 -19.36
CA ASP A 224 -6.90 -9.65 -18.10
C ASP A 224 -7.64 -8.88 -16.99
N VAL A 225 -8.24 -7.72 -17.30
CA VAL A 225 -9.00 -6.94 -16.32
C VAL A 225 -10.25 -7.68 -15.86
N LEU A 226 -11.04 -8.21 -16.79
CA LEU A 226 -12.28 -8.94 -16.48
C LEU A 226 -11.99 -10.22 -15.69
N ASP A 227 -11.00 -11.00 -16.11
CA ASP A 227 -10.60 -12.26 -15.47
C ASP A 227 -10.03 -12.01 -14.06
N THR A 228 -9.40 -10.86 -13.83
CA THR A 228 -9.02 -10.43 -12.47
C THR A 228 -10.25 -10.31 -11.57
N PHE A 229 -11.31 -9.65 -12.03
CA PHE A 229 -12.54 -9.54 -11.25
C PHE A 229 -13.23 -10.90 -11.06
N HIS A 230 -13.13 -11.81 -12.03
CA HIS A 230 -13.63 -13.19 -11.86
C HIS A 230 -12.88 -13.90 -10.73
N VAL A 231 -11.54 -13.81 -10.68
CA VAL A 231 -10.75 -14.36 -9.57
C VAL A 231 -11.15 -13.76 -8.22
N ILE A 232 -11.40 -12.44 -8.18
CA ILE A 232 -11.89 -11.77 -6.96
C ILE A 232 -13.27 -12.30 -6.56
N SER A 233 -14.16 -12.60 -7.52
CA SER A 233 -15.51 -13.09 -7.25
C SER A 233 -15.56 -14.54 -6.72
N GLU A 234 -14.55 -15.34 -7.04
CA GLU A 234 -14.48 -16.77 -6.71
C GLU A 234 -13.76 -17.04 -5.38
N LEU A 235 -12.82 -16.18 -5.00
CA LEU A 235 -12.02 -16.35 -3.79
C LEU A 235 -12.71 -15.74 -2.56
N PRO A 236 -12.46 -16.28 -1.35
CA PRO A 236 -12.96 -15.70 -0.11
C PRO A 236 -12.54 -14.23 0.07
N SER A 237 -13.48 -13.39 0.51
CA SER A 237 -13.31 -11.92 0.58
C SER A 237 -12.25 -11.45 1.59
N ASP A 238 -11.99 -12.26 2.62
CA ASP A 238 -10.91 -12.08 3.59
C ASP A 238 -9.51 -12.29 2.97
N SER A 239 -9.41 -12.82 1.75
CA SER A 239 -8.14 -12.91 1.00
C SER A 239 -7.68 -11.56 0.47
N PHE A 240 -8.60 -10.60 0.28
CA PHE A 240 -8.32 -9.34 -0.42
C PHE A 240 -8.43 -8.13 0.48
N GLY A 241 -7.64 -7.10 0.21
CA GLY A 241 -7.69 -5.81 0.86
C GLY A 241 -8.49 -4.80 0.04
N ALA A 242 -7.77 -3.89 -0.63
CA ALA A 242 -8.31 -2.85 -1.48
C ALA A 242 -8.25 -3.20 -2.97
N TYR A 243 -9.09 -2.53 -3.75
CA TYR A 243 -8.85 -2.32 -5.19
C TYR A 243 -8.30 -0.91 -5.39
N ILE A 244 -7.03 -0.78 -5.73
CA ILE A 244 -6.33 0.49 -5.92
C ILE A 244 -6.31 0.86 -7.40
N ILE A 245 -6.65 2.10 -7.69
CA ILE A 245 -6.65 2.66 -9.05
C ILE A 245 -5.43 3.57 -9.18
N SER A 246 -4.37 3.08 -9.83
CA SER A 246 -3.22 3.92 -10.20
C SER A 246 -3.65 4.97 -11.22
N MET A 247 -2.99 6.13 -11.23
CA MET A 247 -3.30 7.24 -12.12
C MET A 247 -4.77 7.68 -12.06
N ALA A 248 -5.37 7.65 -10.86
CA ALA A 248 -6.73 8.16 -10.67
C ALA A 248 -6.74 9.69 -10.82
N THR A 249 -7.72 10.19 -11.57
CA THR A 249 -7.84 11.62 -11.89
C THR A 249 -9.24 12.17 -11.59
N ALA A 250 -10.27 11.34 -11.72
CA ALA A 250 -11.66 11.79 -11.70
C ALA A 250 -12.59 10.82 -10.95
N PRO A 251 -13.80 11.27 -10.55
CA PRO A 251 -14.82 10.41 -9.95
C PRO A 251 -15.20 9.20 -10.82
N SER A 252 -15.23 9.37 -12.15
CA SER A 252 -15.56 8.27 -13.07
C SER A 252 -14.59 7.10 -12.98
N ASP A 253 -13.32 7.32 -12.64
CA ASP A 253 -12.33 6.25 -12.44
C ASP A 253 -12.76 5.30 -11.32
N VAL A 254 -13.24 5.87 -10.20
CA VAL A 254 -13.73 5.10 -9.04
C VAL A 254 -15.03 4.37 -9.37
N LEU A 255 -15.98 5.09 -9.96
CA LEU A 255 -17.30 4.54 -10.33
C LEU A 255 -17.19 3.43 -11.39
N ALA A 256 -16.22 3.52 -12.30
CA ALA A 256 -15.93 2.50 -13.29
C ALA A 256 -15.58 1.16 -12.64
N VAL A 257 -14.69 1.17 -11.63
CA VAL A 257 -14.33 -0.04 -10.90
C VAL A 257 -15.51 -0.58 -10.08
N GLU A 258 -16.29 0.28 -9.44
CA GLU A 258 -17.51 -0.16 -8.73
C GLU A 258 -18.49 -0.87 -9.68
N LEU A 259 -18.68 -0.35 -10.89
CA LEU A 259 -19.51 -0.98 -11.91
C LEU A 259 -18.93 -2.34 -12.34
N LEU A 260 -17.63 -2.39 -12.67
CA LEU A 260 -16.99 -3.64 -13.10
C LEU A 260 -17.01 -4.73 -12.01
N GLN A 261 -16.83 -4.38 -10.74
CA GLN A 261 -16.98 -5.33 -9.63
C GLN A 261 -18.39 -5.94 -9.59
N ARG A 262 -19.42 -5.12 -9.79
CA ARG A 262 -20.81 -5.58 -9.82
C ARG A 262 -21.09 -6.48 -11.03
N GLU A 263 -20.68 -6.06 -12.23
CA GLU A 263 -20.93 -6.81 -13.46
C GLU A 263 -20.16 -8.14 -13.50
N CYS A 264 -18.97 -8.19 -12.91
CA CYS A 264 -18.21 -9.43 -12.70
C CYS A 264 -18.65 -10.22 -11.47
N ARG A 265 -19.82 -9.91 -10.89
CA ARG A 265 -20.48 -10.68 -9.82
C ARG A 265 -19.65 -10.83 -8.54
N VAL A 266 -18.82 -9.85 -8.22
CA VAL A 266 -18.11 -9.81 -6.93
C VAL A 266 -19.15 -9.59 -5.82
N LYS A 267 -19.51 -10.65 -5.09
CA LYS A 267 -20.58 -10.62 -4.08
C LYS A 267 -20.32 -9.65 -2.94
N GLN A 268 -19.05 -9.53 -2.54
CA GLN A 268 -18.58 -8.58 -1.54
C GLN A 268 -17.52 -7.68 -2.20
N PRO A 269 -17.94 -6.61 -2.89
CA PRO A 269 -17.03 -5.74 -3.61
C PRO A 269 -15.92 -5.19 -2.71
N LEU A 270 -14.69 -5.20 -3.23
CA LEU A 270 -13.56 -4.60 -2.56
C LEU A 270 -13.77 -3.09 -2.43
N ARG A 271 -13.17 -2.52 -1.40
CA ARG A 271 -13.09 -1.07 -1.21
C ARG A 271 -12.19 -0.46 -2.30
N VAL A 272 -12.74 0.48 -3.06
CA VAL A 272 -12.04 1.15 -4.16
C VAL A 272 -11.25 2.35 -3.63
N VAL A 273 -9.98 2.43 -4.02
CA VAL A 273 -9.00 3.41 -3.53
C VAL A 273 -8.39 4.16 -4.70
N PRO A 274 -8.72 5.44 -4.92
CA PRO A 274 -8.00 6.25 -5.89
C PRO A 274 -6.58 6.52 -5.39
N LEU A 275 -5.59 6.32 -6.26
CA LEU A 275 -4.21 6.72 -6.06
C LEU A 275 -3.92 7.96 -6.93
N PHE A 276 -3.79 9.12 -6.27
CA PHE A 276 -3.44 10.39 -6.92
C PHE A 276 -1.91 10.53 -6.98
N GLU A 277 -1.36 10.62 -8.19
CA GLU A 277 0.09 10.50 -8.44
C GLU A 277 0.73 11.77 -9.01
N LYS A 278 0.07 12.50 -9.91
CA LYS A 278 0.64 13.77 -10.44
C LYS A 278 0.27 14.95 -9.57
N LEU A 279 0.98 16.07 -9.78
CA LEU A 279 0.70 17.31 -9.05
C LEU A 279 -0.74 17.79 -9.29
N ALA A 280 -1.19 17.79 -10.55
CA ALA A 280 -2.55 18.20 -10.92
C ALA A 280 -3.61 17.28 -10.31
N ASP A 281 -3.34 15.97 -10.24
CA ASP A 281 -4.26 14.99 -9.67
C ASP A 281 -4.41 15.22 -8.15
N LEU A 282 -3.32 15.53 -7.44
CA LEU A 282 -3.35 15.89 -6.03
C LEU A 282 -4.07 17.22 -5.76
N GLU A 283 -3.97 18.19 -6.67
CA GLU A 283 -4.73 19.44 -6.60
C GLU A 283 -6.24 19.21 -6.80
N ALA A 284 -6.61 18.32 -7.73
CA ALA A 284 -8.00 18.00 -8.02
C ALA A 284 -8.63 16.99 -7.03
N ALA A 285 -7.81 16.25 -6.28
CA ALA A 285 -8.27 15.17 -5.40
C ALA A 285 -9.40 15.57 -4.42
N PRO A 286 -9.34 16.71 -3.70
CA PRO A 286 -10.42 17.11 -2.81
C PRO A 286 -11.75 17.33 -3.53
N ALA A 287 -11.73 17.91 -4.73
CA ALA A 287 -12.92 18.14 -5.54
C ALA A 287 -13.51 16.83 -6.08
N ALA A 288 -12.65 15.91 -6.54
CA ALA A 288 -13.06 14.59 -6.99
C ALA A 288 -13.72 13.78 -5.86
N VAL A 289 -13.11 13.77 -4.67
CA VAL A 289 -13.66 13.07 -3.50
C VAL A 289 -14.95 13.73 -2.99
N ALA A 290 -15.03 15.06 -2.98
CA ALA A 290 -16.26 15.77 -2.63
C ALA A 290 -17.40 15.43 -3.60
N ARG A 291 -17.11 15.32 -4.89
CA ARG A 291 -18.08 14.90 -5.92
C ARG A 291 -18.52 13.44 -5.72
N LEU A 292 -17.62 12.54 -5.36
CA LEU A 292 -17.98 11.16 -5.02
C LEU A 292 -18.90 11.11 -3.80
N PHE A 293 -18.61 11.88 -2.75
CA PHE A 293 -19.42 11.90 -1.53
C PHE A 293 -20.79 12.58 -1.68
N SER A 294 -20.97 13.43 -2.71
CA SER A 294 -22.27 14.02 -3.02
C SER A 294 -23.19 13.09 -3.83
N ILE A 295 -22.70 11.93 -4.26
CA ILE A 295 -23.50 10.90 -4.94
C ILE A 295 -24.07 9.94 -3.89
N ASP A 296 -25.40 9.93 -3.73
CA ASP A 296 -26.08 9.10 -2.72
C ASP A 296 -25.74 7.60 -2.87
N TRP A 297 -25.75 7.07 -4.10
CA TRP A 297 -25.38 5.67 -4.38
C TRP A 297 -23.99 5.33 -3.83
N TYR A 298 -23.01 6.21 -4.05
CA TYR A 298 -21.64 5.98 -3.61
C TYR A 298 -21.50 6.10 -2.09
N ARG A 299 -22.19 7.07 -1.48
CA ARG A 299 -22.19 7.25 -0.02
C ARG A 299 -22.75 6.01 0.70
N ASP A 300 -23.84 5.45 0.19
CA ASP A 300 -24.44 4.24 0.72
C ASP A 300 -23.50 3.04 0.55
N ARG A 301 -22.85 2.94 -0.62
CA ARG A 301 -21.89 1.88 -0.96
C ARG A 301 -20.66 1.85 -0.05
N ILE A 302 -20.12 3.01 0.33
CA ILE A 302 -18.90 3.09 1.17
C ILE A 302 -19.18 3.01 2.67
N ASN A 303 -20.46 3.09 3.09
CA ASN A 303 -20.90 2.99 4.47
C ASN A 303 -20.05 3.82 5.46
N GLY A 304 -19.85 5.10 5.10
CA GLY A 304 -19.12 6.06 5.93
C GLY A 304 -17.61 5.86 6.02
N LYS A 305 -16.98 5.05 5.16
CA LYS A 305 -15.52 4.82 5.17
C LYS A 305 -14.92 4.96 3.77
N GLN A 306 -13.96 5.87 3.61
CA GLN A 306 -13.17 6.01 2.37
C GLN A 306 -11.69 5.82 2.67
N GLU A 307 -10.96 5.19 1.76
CA GLU A 307 -9.50 5.25 1.78
C GLU A 307 -8.98 5.91 0.50
N VAL A 308 -7.98 6.77 0.63
CA VAL A 308 -7.29 7.43 -0.49
C VAL A 308 -5.81 7.12 -0.39
N MET A 309 -5.20 6.70 -1.50
CA MET A 309 -3.77 6.45 -1.56
C MET A 309 -3.04 7.67 -2.12
N ILE A 310 -1.89 7.99 -1.55
CA ILE A 310 -1.06 9.11 -1.97
C ILE A 310 0.34 8.66 -2.39
N GLY A 311 0.76 9.07 -3.59
CA GLY A 311 1.99 8.62 -4.23
C GLY A 311 3.15 9.62 -4.11
N TYR A 312 4.09 9.41 -3.19
CA TYR A 312 5.22 10.34 -3.00
C TYR A 312 6.24 10.32 -4.15
N SER A 313 6.64 9.13 -4.60
CA SER A 313 7.73 9.00 -5.59
C SER A 313 7.30 9.45 -6.97
N ASP A 314 6.06 9.14 -7.37
CA ASP A 314 5.50 9.50 -8.66
C ASP A 314 5.24 11.01 -8.75
N SER A 315 4.69 11.64 -7.70
CA SER A 315 4.57 13.12 -7.64
C SER A 315 5.94 13.79 -7.66
N GLY A 316 6.93 13.22 -6.95
CA GLY A 316 8.30 13.73 -6.96
C GLY A 316 8.97 13.65 -8.33
N LYS A 317 8.64 12.63 -9.14
CA LYS A 317 9.10 12.50 -10.54
C LYS A 317 8.43 13.51 -11.46
N ASP A 318 7.19 13.91 -11.18
CA ASP A 318 6.43 14.87 -12.01
C ASP A 318 6.87 16.33 -11.78
N ALA A 319 7.06 16.72 -10.50
CA ALA A 319 7.18 18.12 -10.13
C ALA A 319 8.36 18.47 -9.20
N GLY A 320 9.23 17.50 -8.91
CA GLY A 320 10.28 17.65 -7.90
C GLY A 320 9.78 17.40 -6.49
N ARG A 321 10.70 17.00 -5.60
CA ARG A 321 10.35 16.48 -4.27
C ARG A 321 9.76 17.53 -3.31
N LEU A 322 10.23 18.79 -3.36
CA LEU A 322 9.71 19.87 -2.51
C LEU A 322 8.22 20.11 -2.78
N SER A 323 7.89 20.35 -4.05
CA SER A 323 6.54 20.65 -4.50
C SER A 323 5.60 19.48 -4.29
N ALA A 324 6.06 18.25 -4.57
CA ALA A 324 5.31 17.04 -4.27
C ALA A 324 4.97 16.92 -2.77
N ALA A 325 5.96 17.09 -1.89
CA ALA A 325 5.72 17.02 -0.44
C ALA A 325 4.73 18.08 0.04
N TRP A 326 4.86 19.31 -0.45
CA TRP A 326 3.96 20.40 -0.09
C TRP A 326 2.53 20.18 -0.61
N GLN A 327 2.39 19.76 -1.86
CA GLN A 327 1.08 19.47 -2.44
C GLN A 327 0.40 18.30 -1.74
N LEU A 328 1.15 17.27 -1.36
CA LEU A 328 0.65 16.15 -0.56
C LEU A 328 0.15 16.62 0.82
N TYR A 329 0.84 17.55 1.47
CA TYR A 329 0.38 18.13 2.74
C TYR A 329 -0.95 18.87 2.55
N LYS A 330 -1.03 19.75 1.53
CA LYS A 330 -2.26 20.50 1.21
C LYS A 330 -3.43 19.58 0.87
N ALA A 331 -3.21 18.60 -0.01
CA ALA A 331 -4.24 17.65 -0.43
C ALA A 331 -4.81 16.88 0.76
N GLN A 332 -3.96 16.41 1.68
CA GLN A 332 -4.41 15.73 2.89
C GLN A 332 -5.25 16.64 3.81
N VAL A 333 -4.83 17.89 4.02
CA VAL A 333 -5.60 18.87 4.81
C VAL A 333 -6.99 19.09 4.21
N GLU A 334 -7.09 19.28 2.89
CA GLU A 334 -8.38 19.52 2.23
C GLU A 334 -9.25 18.25 2.17
N LEU A 335 -8.66 17.08 1.93
CA LEU A 335 -9.38 15.80 1.95
C LEU A 335 -10.01 15.52 3.32
N VAL A 336 -9.30 15.82 4.42
CA VAL A 336 -9.85 15.70 5.78
C VAL A 336 -11.03 16.64 5.98
N LYS A 337 -10.96 17.89 5.51
CA LYS A 337 -12.08 18.84 5.59
C LYS A 337 -13.30 18.32 4.83
N VAL A 338 -13.10 17.83 3.61
CA VAL A 338 -14.16 17.22 2.79
C VAL A 338 -14.76 16.01 3.51
N ALA A 339 -13.94 15.10 4.01
CA ALA A 339 -14.42 13.91 4.72
C ALA A 339 -15.25 14.27 5.96
N LYS A 340 -14.81 15.26 6.74
CA LYS A 340 -15.57 15.78 7.90
C LYS A 340 -16.91 16.41 7.48
N GLN A 341 -16.94 17.18 6.40
CA GLN A 341 -18.18 17.79 5.89
C GLN A 341 -19.25 16.75 5.55
N TYR A 342 -18.84 15.59 5.02
CA TYR A 342 -19.75 14.51 4.63
C TYR A 342 -19.89 13.39 5.68
N GLY A 343 -19.27 13.53 6.86
CA GLY A 343 -19.33 12.52 7.92
C GLY A 343 -18.66 11.18 7.56
N VAL A 344 -17.66 11.21 6.68
CA VAL A 344 -16.92 10.02 6.22
C VAL A 344 -15.63 9.85 7.01
N LYS A 345 -15.37 8.65 7.52
CA LYS A 345 -14.06 8.28 8.08
C LYS A 345 -13.07 8.06 6.94
N LEU A 346 -12.11 8.97 6.80
CA LEU A 346 -11.05 8.88 5.81
C LEU A 346 -9.82 8.17 6.38
N THR A 347 -9.29 7.20 5.63
CA THR A 347 -7.97 6.60 5.88
C THR A 347 -7.02 7.04 4.77
N MET A 348 -5.83 7.51 5.15
CA MET A 348 -4.76 7.79 4.20
C MET A 348 -3.88 6.56 4.03
N PHE A 349 -3.69 6.13 2.78
CA PHE A 349 -2.72 5.09 2.44
C PHE A 349 -1.44 5.69 1.86
N HIS A 350 -0.38 5.66 2.66
CA HIS A 350 0.91 6.23 2.30
C HIS A 350 1.70 5.27 1.39
N GLY A 351 1.87 5.67 0.13
CA GLY A 351 2.62 4.94 -0.89
C GLY A 351 4.14 4.98 -0.73
N ARG A 352 4.85 4.32 -1.65
CA ARG A 352 6.33 4.27 -1.67
C ARG A 352 6.93 5.67 -1.80
N GLY A 353 7.97 5.97 -1.01
CA GLY A 353 8.80 7.17 -1.20
C GLY A 353 8.66 8.24 -0.14
N GLY A 354 7.61 8.16 0.69
CA GLY A 354 7.41 9.10 1.79
C GLY A 354 8.46 8.94 2.89
N THR A 355 8.58 9.97 3.73
CA THR A 355 9.37 9.95 4.97
C THR A 355 8.98 8.78 5.87
N VAL A 356 7.68 8.43 5.89
CA VAL A 356 7.11 7.35 6.72
C VAL A 356 7.60 5.95 6.32
N GLY A 357 7.84 5.71 5.02
CA GLY A 357 8.12 4.35 4.49
C GLY A 357 9.59 4.03 4.24
N ARG A 358 10.52 4.97 4.43
CA ARG A 358 11.91 4.84 3.95
C ARG A 358 12.96 4.47 5.00
N GLY A 359 12.59 4.36 6.28
CA GLY A 359 13.51 3.95 7.37
C GLY A 359 14.76 4.84 7.58
N GLY A 360 14.98 5.84 6.72
CA GLY A 360 16.17 6.69 6.70
C GLY A 360 16.08 7.92 7.62
N GLY A 361 14.91 8.19 8.19
CA GLY A 361 14.73 9.13 9.29
C GLY A 361 13.86 8.47 10.37
N PRO A 362 13.65 9.10 11.54
CA PRO A 362 12.78 8.54 12.57
C PRO A 362 11.34 8.41 12.04
N THR A 363 10.93 7.20 11.63
CA THR A 363 9.55 6.91 11.15
C THR A 363 8.49 7.42 12.14
N HIS A 364 8.82 7.40 13.44
CA HIS A 364 8.00 8.01 14.48
C HIS A 364 7.68 9.49 14.19
N LEU A 365 8.70 10.32 13.96
CA LEU A 365 8.51 11.75 13.67
C LEU A 365 7.81 11.98 12.32
N ALA A 366 8.05 11.10 11.34
CA ALA A 366 7.37 11.15 10.05
C ALA A 366 5.85 10.92 10.17
N ILE A 367 5.40 10.11 11.12
CA ILE A 367 3.97 9.91 11.43
C ILE A 367 3.43 11.12 12.19
N LEU A 368 4.14 11.59 13.23
CA LEU A 368 3.74 12.76 14.02
C LEU A 368 3.66 14.07 13.21
N SER A 369 4.38 14.15 12.10
CA SER A 369 4.39 15.31 11.21
C SER A 369 3.29 15.31 10.14
N GLN A 370 2.48 14.24 10.04
CA GLN A 370 1.32 14.27 9.15
C GLN A 370 0.36 15.39 9.57
N PRO A 371 -0.38 16.02 8.64
CA PRO A 371 -1.31 17.08 9.01
C PRO A 371 -2.28 16.63 10.13
N PRO A 372 -2.77 17.56 10.97
CA PRO A 372 -3.77 17.23 11.98
C PRO A 372 -4.95 16.46 11.38
N ASP A 373 -5.52 15.52 12.14
CA ASP A 373 -6.76 14.83 11.77
C ASP A 373 -6.67 13.92 10.51
N THR A 374 -5.46 13.56 10.09
CA THR A 374 -5.25 12.67 8.92
C THR A 374 -5.15 11.18 9.26
N ILE A 375 -4.85 10.83 10.52
CA ILE A 375 -4.64 9.45 10.95
C ILE A 375 -5.86 8.89 11.69
N HIS A 376 -6.39 9.62 12.69
CA HIS A 376 -7.60 9.25 13.46
C HIS A 376 -7.71 7.74 13.81
N GLY A 377 -6.62 7.18 14.35
CA GLY A 377 -6.54 5.78 14.78
C GLY A 377 -6.48 4.74 13.65
N SER A 378 -6.26 5.15 12.40
CA SER A 378 -6.14 4.25 11.24
C SER A 378 -4.96 4.67 10.35
N LEU A 379 -3.84 3.99 10.51
CA LEU A 379 -2.64 4.21 9.70
C LEU A 379 -2.44 3.07 8.70
N ARG A 380 -2.26 3.41 7.42
CA ARG A 380 -1.90 2.45 6.37
C ARG A 380 -0.66 2.93 5.62
N VAL A 381 0.41 2.14 5.64
CA VAL A 381 1.72 2.53 5.09
C VAL A 381 2.31 1.39 4.27
N THR A 382 2.94 1.73 3.16
CA THR A 382 3.73 0.79 2.37
C THR A 382 5.10 0.55 3.05
N VAL A 383 5.35 -0.66 3.53
CA VAL A 383 6.71 -1.11 3.87
C VAL A 383 7.43 -1.45 2.58
N GLN A 384 8.52 -0.75 2.29
CA GLN A 384 9.27 -0.98 1.06
C GLN A 384 10.15 -2.23 1.17
N GLY A 385 10.33 -2.95 0.06
CA GLY A 385 11.16 -4.16 0.05
C GLY A 385 12.59 -3.91 0.49
N GLU A 386 13.16 -2.74 0.18
CA GLU A 386 14.52 -2.38 0.59
C GLU A 386 14.70 -2.11 2.09
N VAL A 387 13.61 -1.93 2.86
CA VAL A 387 13.65 -1.68 4.31
C VAL A 387 13.07 -2.82 5.15
N ILE A 388 12.58 -3.89 4.52
CA ILE A 388 11.90 -4.98 5.21
C ILE A 388 12.83 -5.67 6.22
N GLU A 389 14.08 -5.92 5.82
CA GLU A 389 15.11 -6.55 6.65
C GLU A 389 15.43 -5.68 7.88
N GLN A 390 15.67 -4.38 7.68
CA GLN A 390 15.94 -3.46 8.78
C GLN A 390 14.75 -3.35 9.76
N SER A 391 13.53 -3.52 9.25
CA SER A 391 12.31 -3.33 10.04
C SER A 391 11.87 -4.59 10.78
N PHE A 392 12.06 -5.77 10.18
CA PHE A 392 11.47 -7.04 10.63
C PHE A 392 12.43 -8.25 10.62
N GLY A 393 13.66 -8.10 10.13
CA GLY A 393 14.63 -9.21 9.99
C GLY A 393 15.22 -9.71 11.32
N GLU A 394 15.13 -8.90 12.38
CA GLU A 394 15.59 -9.26 13.73
C GLU A 394 14.48 -8.99 14.75
N GLU A 395 14.38 -9.84 15.77
CA GLU A 395 13.25 -9.86 16.73
C GLU A 395 13.08 -8.53 17.48
N HIS A 396 14.16 -7.97 18.05
CA HIS A 396 14.08 -6.69 18.76
C HIS A 396 13.79 -5.51 17.83
N LEU A 397 14.27 -5.54 16.58
CA LEU A 397 13.93 -4.55 15.57
C LEU A 397 12.46 -4.65 15.15
N CYS A 398 11.95 -5.86 14.91
CA CYS A 398 10.54 -6.12 14.63
C CYS A 398 9.65 -5.54 15.74
N PHE A 399 9.96 -5.85 17.00
CA PHE A 399 9.23 -5.32 18.15
C PHE A 399 9.26 -3.78 18.18
N ARG A 400 10.44 -3.16 18.02
CA ARG A 400 10.57 -1.69 18.01
C ARG A 400 9.84 -1.04 16.84
N THR A 401 9.78 -1.70 15.69
CA THR A 401 9.02 -1.22 14.54
C THR A 401 7.53 -1.17 14.87
N LEU A 402 6.95 -2.28 15.36
CA LEU A 402 5.54 -2.35 15.76
C LEU A 402 5.20 -1.35 16.88
N GLN A 403 6.10 -1.22 17.87
CA GLN A 403 5.97 -0.27 18.97
C GLN A 403 5.88 1.18 18.45
N ARG A 404 6.80 1.57 17.55
CA ARG A 404 6.84 2.94 17.00
C ARG A 404 5.60 3.28 16.18
N PHE A 405 5.14 2.36 15.32
CA PHE A 405 3.91 2.58 14.56
C PHE A 405 2.70 2.76 15.47
N THR A 406 2.59 1.91 16.50
CA THR A 406 1.48 1.99 17.47
C THR A 406 1.52 3.29 18.26
N ALA A 407 2.67 3.63 18.85
CA ALA A 407 2.83 4.84 19.65
C ALA A 407 2.58 6.12 18.84
N ALA A 408 3.19 6.23 17.66
CA ALA A 408 3.07 7.42 16.82
C ALA A 408 1.64 7.64 16.30
N THR A 409 0.95 6.55 15.94
CA THR A 409 -0.45 6.60 15.50
C THR A 409 -1.37 7.08 16.62
N LEU A 410 -1.15 6.58 17.84
CA LEU A 410 -1.90 6.96 19.02
C LEU A 410 -1.61 8.42 19.42
N GLU A 411 -0.34 8.81 19.51
CA GLU A 411 0.07 10.16 19.87
C GLU A 411 -0.43 11.20 18.87
N HIS A 412 -0.29 10.98 17.56
CA HIS A 412 -0.79 11.90 16.54
C HIS A 412 -2.29 12.18 16.69
N GLY A 413 -3.08 11.15 16.99
CA GLY A 413 -4.52 11.27 17.18
C GLY A 413 -4.94 12.05 18.43
N MET A 414 -4.08 12.15 19.44
CA MET A 414 -4.36 12.84 20.71
C MET A 414 -3.60 14.15 20.87
N HIS A 415 -2.48 14.30 20.16
CA HIS A 415 -1.57 15.43 20.19
C HIS A 415 -1.12 15.78 18.76
N PRO A 416 -2.03 16.38 17.96
CA PRO A 416 -1.72 16.71 16.57
C PRO A 416 -0.63 17.80 16.49
N PRO A 417 0.15 17.84 15.40
CA PRO A 417 1.20 18.84 15.24
C PRO A 417 0.63 20.25 15.04
N VAL A 418 1.48 21.25 15.27
CA VAL A 418 1.13 22.65 15.00
C VAL A 418 0.77 22.88 13.53
N SER A 419 -0.30 23.64 13.29
CA SER A 419 -0.67 24.08 11.94
C SER A 419 0.27 25.18 11.47
N PRO A 420 0.74 25.16 10.21
CA PRO A 420 1.59 26.22 9.69
C PRO A 420 0.81 27.53 9.59
N ASN A 421 1.46 28.62 10.02
CA ASN A 421 0.92 29.97 9.90
C ASN A 421 0.81 30.41 8.42
N HIS A 422 0.16 31.55 8.18
CA HIS A 422 -0.07 32.05 6.82
C HIS A 422 1.22 32.36 6.06
N GLU A 423 2.23 32.90 6.74
CA GLU A 423 3.51 33.27 6.13
C GLU A 423 4.30 32.02 5.68
N TRP A 424 4.33 30.97 6.50
CA TRP A 424 4.97 29.69 6.14
C TRP A 424 4.28 29.04 4.95
N ARG A 425 2.95 29.08 4.89
CA ARG A 425 2.18 28.56 3.74
C ARG A 425 2.51 29.33 2.46
N ALA A 426 2.50 30.65 2.52
CA ALA A 426 2.82 31.52 1.38
C ALA A 426 4.26 31.28 0.89
N LEU A 427 5.22 31.14 1.80
CA LEU A 427 6.60 30.83 1.46
C LEU A 427 6.72 29.45 0.79
N MET A 428 6.01 28.43 1.30
CA MET A 428 5.99 27.09 0.69
C MET A 428 5.34 27.08 -0.70
N ASP A 429 4.26 27.84 -0.92
CA ASP A 429 3.62 27.98 -2.24
C ASP A 429 4.57 28.62 -3.26
N GLU A 430 5.28 29.67 -2.88
CA GLU A 430 6.30 30.32 -3.72
C GLU A 430 7.48 29.38 -4.01
N MET A 431 8.02 28.73 -2.99
CA MET A 431 9.13 27.77 -3.15
C MET A 431 8.74 26.58 -4.03
N ALA A 432 7.51 26.07 -3.92
CA ALA A 432 7.04 24.96 -4.74
C ALA A 432 6.99 25.35 -6.23
N ALA A 433 6.49 26.54 -6.56
CA ALA A 433 6.45 27.02 -7.94
C ALA A 433 7.87 27.12 -8.56
N VAL A 434 8.83 27.67 -7.81
CA VAL A 434 10.23 27.79 -8.25
C VAL A 434 10.91 26.43 -8.37
N ALA A 435 10.75 25.56 -7.37
CA ALA A 435 11.33 24.21 -7.39
C ALA A 435 10.82 23.37 -8.56
N THR A 436 9.51 23.44 -8.85
CA THR A 436 8.93 22.72 -9.99
C THR A 436 9.44 23.26 -11.32
N LYS A 437 9.58 24.58 -11.45
CA LYS A 437 10.13 25.18 -12.67
C LYS A 437 11.57 24.72 -12.93
N GLU A 438 12.43 24.75 -11.92
CA GLU A 438 13.82 24.28 -12.02
C GLU A 438 13.89 22.77 -12.28
N TYR A 439 13.08 21.98 -11.57
CA TYR A 439 13.04 20.54 -11.78
C TYR A 439 12.66 20.20 -13.22
N ARG A 440 11.58 20.82 -13.73
CA ARG A 440 11.07 20.53 -15.07
C ARG A 440 11.95 21.11 -16.17
N SER A 441 12.65 22.23 -15.92
CA SER A 441 13.62 22.77 -16.88
C SER A 441 14.74 21.78 -17.18
N VAL A 442 15.24 21.10 -16.14
CA VAL A 442 16.31 20.09 -16.28
C VAL A 442 15.77 18.76 -16.79
N VAL A 443 14.69 18.24 -16.21
CA VAL A 443 14.27 16.84 -16.44
C VAL A 443 13.44 16.67 -17.73
N PHE A 444 12.64 17.68 -18.09
CA PHE A 444 11.68 17.58 -19.21
C PHE A 444 11.96 18.56 -20.35
N GLN A 445 12.58 19.72 -20.08
CA GLN A 445 12.79 20.75 -21.10
C GLN A 445 14.19 20.74 -21.71
N GLU A 446 15.22 20.27 -21.00
CA GLU A 446 16.57 20.10 -21.55
C GLU A 446 16.59 18.90 -22.52
N PRO A 447 16.77 19.13 -23.84
CA PRO A 447 16.65 18.07 -24.84
C PRO A 447 17.67 16.94 -24.66
N ARG A 448 18.84 17.25 -24.11
CA ARG A 448 19.93 16.27 -23.91
C ARG A 448 19.86 15.55 -22.56
N PHE A 449 18.87 15.84 -21.71
CA PHE A 449 18.76 15.23 -20.39
C PHE A 449 18.61 13.72 -20.46
N VAL A 450 17.75 13.21 -21.35
CA VAL A 450 17.51 11.76 -21.49
C VAL A 450 18.76 11.04 -21.99
N GLU A 451 19.51 11.65 -22.88
CA GLU A 451 20.80 11.12 -23.35
C GLU A 451 21.81 11.07 -22.20
N TYR A 452 22.00 12.18 -21.49
CA TYR A 452 22.87 12.24 -20.32
C TYR A 452 22.48 11.21 -19.27
N PHE A 453 21.19 11.11 -18.91
CA PHE A 453 20.68 10.17 -17.93
C PHE A 453 21.01 8.70 -18.27
N ARG A 454 20.85 8.30 -19.54
CA ARG A 454 21.13 6.94 -20.00
C ARG A 454 22.61 6.60 -20.03
N LEU A 455 23.47 7.59 -20.16
CA LEU A 455 24.94 7.41 -20.13
C LEU A 455 25.49 7.47 -18.71
N ALA A 456 24.99 8.42 -17.91
CA ALA A 456 25.48 8.72 -16.57
C ALA A 456 24.93 7.76 -15.50
N THR A 457 23.99 6.88 -15.83
CA THR A 457 23.36 5.94 -14.88
C THR A 457 23.13 4.56 -15.51
N PRO A 458 23.05 3.48 -14.70
CA PRO A 458 22.79 2.14 -15.22
C PRO A 458 21.30 1.85 -15.46
N GLU A 459 20.51 2.83 -15.91
CA GLU A 459 19.06 2.66 -16.12
C GLU A 459 18.75 1.60 -17.18
N LEU A 460 19.48 1.61 -18.30
CA LEU A 460 19.28 0.68 -19.40
C LEU A 460 19.65 -0.74 -18.99
N GLU A 461 20.76 -0.90 -18.28
CA GLU A 461 21.23 -2.19 -17.75
C GLU A 461 20.24 -2.74 -16.73
N TYR A 462 19.72 -1.90 -15.82
CA TYR A 462 18.72 -2.32 -14.85
C TYR A 462 17.48 -2.94 -15.51
N GLY A 463 16.98 -2.33 -16.60
CA GLY A 463 15.84 -2.87 -17.34
C GLY A 463 16.13 -4.17 -18.10
N ARG A 464 17.41 -4.50 -18.35
CA ARG A 464 17.84 -5.71 -19.07
C ARG A 464 18.25 -6.85 -18.15
N MET A 465 18.71 -6.54 -16.95
CA MET A 465 19.11 -7.53 -15.95
C MET A 465 17.89 -8.24 -15.37
N ASN A 466 18.10 -9.44 -14.82
CA ASN A 466 17.07 -10.20 -14.13
C ASN A 466 16.83 -9.66 -12.71
N ILE A 467 16.65 -8.34 -12.58
CA ILE A 467 16.44 -7.61 -11.33
C ILE A 467 15.11 -6.88 -11.42
N GLY A 468 14.18 -7.25 -10.55
CA GLY A 468 12.80 -6.78 -10.61
C GLY A 468 11.93 -7.63 -11.54
N SER A 469 10.63 -7.74 -11.22
CA SER A 469 9.69 -8.54 -12.00
C SER A 469 8.94 -7.74 -13.08
N ARG A 470 9.18 -6.42 -13.16
CA ARG A 470 8.37 -5.47 -13.94
C ARG A 470 9.19 -4.78 -15.03
N PRO A 471 8.57 -4.42 -16.18
CA PRO A 471 9.17 -3.52 -17.15
C PRO A 471 9.50 -2.15 -16.53
N SER A 472 10.65 -1.56 -16.89
CA SER A 472 11.09 -0.26 -16.37
C SER A 472 10.28 0.93 -16.89
N LYS A 473 9.65 0.79 -18.06
CA LYS A 473 8.84 1.83 -18.72
C LYS A 473 7.44 1.33 -19.03
N ARG A 474 6.46 2.23 -19.02
CA ARG A 474 5.09 1.97 -19.52
C ARG A 474 5.04 1.90 -21.05
N LYS A 475 5.84 2.73 -21.73
CA LYS A 475 5.98 2.75 -23.20
C LYS A 475 7.46 2.70 -23.58
N PRO A 476 7.94 1.75 -24.40
CA PRO A 476 9.36 1.57 -24.72
C PRO A 476 10.03 2.80 -25.36
N SER A 477 9.29 3.55 -26.19
CA SER A 477 9.78 4.71 -26.94
C SER A 477 9.68 6.05 -26.20
N GLY A 478 9.16 6.08 -24.97
CA GLY A 478 8.92 7.33 -24.25
C GLY A 478 10.15 7.94 -23.54
N GLY A 479 10.02 9.21 -23.18
CA GLY A 479 10.94 9.96 -22.32
C GLY A 479 10.81 9.60 -20.84
N ILE A 480 11.19 10.52 -19.94
CA ILE A 480 11.12 10.33 -18.48
C ILE A 480 9.68 10.14 -17.99
N GLU A 481 8.69 10.66 -18.72
CA GLU A 481 7.27 10.49 -18.45
C GLU A 481 6.87 9.02 -18.45
N SER A 482 7.44 8.23 -19.37
CA SER A 482 7.18 6.80 -19.50
C SER A 482 7.95 5.93 -18.49
N LEU A 483 9.01 6.49 -17.89
CA LEU A 483 9.83 5.82 -16.89
C LEU A 483 9.09 5.77 -15.55
N ARG A 484 9.06 4.59 -14.93
CA ARG A 484 8.46 4.41 -13.60
C ARG A 484 9.32 5.05 -12.51
N ALA A 485 8.70 5.42 -11.39
CA ALA A 485 9.41 6.03 -10.26
C ALA A 485 10.49 5.14 -9.64
N ILE A 486 10.34 3.81 -9.68
CA ILE A 486 11.32 2.88 -9.12
C ILE A 486 12.64 2.90 -9.91
N PRO A 487 12.68 2.60 -11.23
CA PRO A 487 13.86 2.76 -12.06
C PRO A 487 14.47 4.17 -11.97
N TRP A 488 13.63 5.21 -11.95
CA TRP A 488 14.08 6.60 -11.83
C TRP A 488 14.93 6.83 -10.58
N ILE A 489 14.43 6.44 -9.41
CA ILE A 489 15.17 6.63 -8.15
C ILE A 489 16.35 5.65 -8.05
N PHE A 490 16.18 4.42 -8.53
CA PHE A 490 17.22 3.39 -8.50
C PHE A 490 18.46 3.82 -9.28
N ALA A 491 18.29 4.27 -10.52
CA ALA A 491 19.38 4.64 -11.43
C ALA A 491 20.30 5.72 -10.81
N TRP A 492 19.71 6.79 -10.26
CA TRP A 492 20.48 7.86 -9.61
C TRP A 492 21.04 7.49 -8.24
N THR A 493 20.49 6.47 -7.59
CA THR A 493 21.02 5.94 -6.32
C THR A 493 22.30 5.15 -6.55
N GLN A 494 22.37 4.39 -7.65
CA GLN A 494 23.58 3.61 -8.00
C GLN A 494 24.80 4.52 -8.20
N THR A 495 24.61 5.70 -8.78
CA THR A 495 25.71 6.63 -9.08
C THR A 495 26.01 7.61 -7.94
N ARG A 496 25.41 7.39 -6.76
CA ARG A 496 25.57 8.22 -5.56
C ARG A 496 25.22 9.69 -5.78
N PHE A 497 24.42 9.99 -6.81
CA PHE A 497 24.10 11.38 -7.14
C PHE A 497 22.72 11.82 -6.65
N HIS A 498 21.77 10.88 -6.55
CA HIS A 498 20.45 11.10 -5.93
C HIS A 498 19.65 12.29 -6.49
N LEU A 499 19.90 12.70 -7.74
CA LEU A 499 19.26 13.83 -8.43
C LEU A 499 17.74 13.95 -8.17
N PRO A 500 16.93 12.86 -8.21
CA PRO A 500 15.48 12.94 -8.02
C PRO A 500 15.02 13.47 -6.67
N VAL A 501 15.89 13.47 -5.66
CA VAL A 501 15.50 13.80 -4.28
C VAL A 501 15.72 15.28 -3.97
N TRP A 502 16.78 15.89 -4.47
CA TRP A 502 17.20 17.24 -4.10
C TRP A 502 17.00 18.29 -5.20
N LEU A 503 16.86 17.88 -6.47
CA LEU A 503 16.71 18.83 -7.58
C LEU A 503 15.48 19.74 -7.36
N GLY A 504 15.71 21.05 -7.47
CA GLY A 504 14.71 22.10 -7.23
C GLY A 504 14.83 22.80 -5.87
N PHE A 505 15.38 22.14 -4.84
CA PHE A 505 15.52 22.75 -3.50
C PHE A 505 16.46 23.96 -3.50
N GLY A 506 17.63 23.84 -4.12
CA GLY A 506 18.62 24.93 -4.16
C GLY A 506 18.07 26.20 -4.80
N ALA A 507 17.38 26.06 -5.94
CA ALA A 507 16.74 27.18 -6.64
C ALA A 507 15.66 27.84 -5.78
N ALA A 508 14.79 27.05 -5.12
CA ALA A 508 13.74 27.56 -4.26
C ALA A 508 14.30 28.35 -3.05
N PHE A 509 15.27 27.78 -2.33
CA PHE A 509 15.89 28.48 -1.19
C PHE A 509 16.64 29.73 -1.62
N LYS A 510 17.42 29.65 -2.70
CA LYS A 510 18.15 30.81 -3.23
C LYS A 510 17.18 31.93 -3.61
N HIS A 511 16.07 31.59 -4.27
CA HIS A 511 15.05 32.57 -4.66
C HIS A 511 14.47 33.32 -3.45
N VAL A 512 13.96 32.59 -2.45
CA VAL A 512 13.29 33.24 -1.31
C VAL A 512 14.27 33.99 -0.41
N ILE A 513 15.50 33.49 -0.22
CA ILE A 513 16.52 34.18 0.59
C ILE A 513 16.99 35.46 -0.11
N GLN A 514 17.11 35.46 -1.44
CA GLN A 514 17.49 36.65 -2.20
C GLN A 514 16.37 37.70 -2.24
N LYS A 515 15.11 37.26 -2.20
CA LYS A 515 13.94 38.15 -2.17
C LYS A 515 13.84 38.93 -0.86
N ASP A 516 14.06 38.27 0.27
CA ASP A 516 14.17 38.91 1.59
C ASP A 516 15.10 38.08 2.49
N ILE A 517 16.14 38.71 3.04
CA ILE A 517 17.09 38.04 3.95
C ILE A 517 16.40 37.47 5.19
N LYS A 518 15.27 38.05 5.61
CA LYS A 518 14.47 37.55 6.74
C LYS A 518 13.89 36.15 6.47
N ASN A 519 13.72 35.77 5.21
CA ASN A 519 13.23 34.44 4.85
C ASN A 519 14.19 33.34 5.30
N LEU A 520 15.49 33.62 5.43
CA LEU A 520 16.41 32.64 6.02
C LEU A 520 16.03 32.32 7.48
N HIS A 521 15.76 33.35 8.29
CA HIS A 521 15.32 33.16 9.67
C HIS A 521 13.96 32.46 9.73
N MET A 522 13.03 32.79 8.82
CA MET A 522 11.75 32.09 8.72
C MET A 522 11.90 30.60 8.39
N LEU A 523 12.79 30.25 7.45
CA LEU A 523 13.08 28.84 7.11
C LEU A 523 13.71 28.09 8.29
N GLN A 524 14.61 28.73 9.04
CA GLN A 524 15.19 28.18 10.27
C GLN A 524 14.13 27.99 11.36
N GLU A 525 13.18 28.93 11.49
CA GLU A 525 12.05 28.80 12.40
C GLU A 525 11.15 27.63 12.01
N MET A 526 10.81 27.52 10.72
CA MET A 526 10.05 26.39 10.17
C MET A 526 10.75 25.06 10.46
N TYR A 527 12.07 24.97 10.32
CA TYR A 527 12.83 23.75 10.64
C TYR A 527 12.73 23.36 12.11
N ASN A 528 12.78 24.35 13.01
CA ASN A 528 12.74 24.10 14.45
C ASN A 528 11.33 23.84 15.00
N GLN A 529 10.32 24.49 14.43
CA GLN A 529 8.97 24.54 15.01
C GLN A 529 7.91 23.78 14.21
N TRP A 530 8.15 23.48 12.92
CA TRP A 530 7.17 22.82 12.06
C TRP A 530 7.61 21.39 11.72
N PRO A 531 7.02 20.34 12.34
CA PRO A 531 7.45 18.95 12.15
C PRO A 531 7.48 18.50 10.69
N PHE A 532 6.51 18.93 9.86
CA PHE A 532 6.48 18.60 8.43
C PHE A 532 7.71 19.12 7.68
N PHE A 533 8.07 20.39 7.90
CA PHE A 533 9.23 20.97 7.24
C PHE A 533 10.52 20.33 7.75
N ARG A 534 10.61 20.09 9.06
CA ARG A 534 11.74 19.37 9.68
C ARG A 534 11.99 18.01 9.05
N VAL A 535 10.99 17.12 9.02
CA VAL A 535 11.18 15.77 8.46
C VAL A 535 11.47 15.78 6.96
N THR A 536 11.01 16.82 6.25
CA THR A 536 11.29 17.00 4.82
C THR A 536 12.75 17.35 4.62
N MET A 537 13.30 18.25 5.43
CA MET A 537 14.71 18.64 5.44
C MET A 537 15.62 17.50 5.92
N ASP A 538 15.28 16.83 7.02
CA ASP A 538 16.06 15.70 7.57
C ASP A 538 16.21 14.56 6.55
N LEU A 539 15.16 14.28 5.75
CA LEU A 539 15.23 13.27 4.69
C LEU A 539 16.23 13.67 3.59
N ILE A 540 16.28 14.95 3.24
CA ILE A 540 17.17 15.45 2.18
C ILE A 540 18.60 15.47 2.68
N GLU A 541 18.83 15.91 3.92
CA GLU A 541 20.13 15.87 4.57
C GLU A 541 20.68 14.44 4.65
N MET A 542 19.86 13.46 5.05
CA MET A 542 20.25 12.04 5.02
C MET A 542 20.62 11.55 3.61
N VAL A 543 19.93 12.02 2.57
CA VAL A 543 20.27 11.65 1.20
C VAL A 543 21.59 12.30 0.75
N PHE A 544 21.87 13.54 1.18
CA PHE A 544 23.17 14.16 0.98
C PHE A 544 24.30 13.40 1.69
N ALA A 545 24.05 12.86 2.89
CA ALA A 545 25.01 12.00 3.59
C ALA A 545 25.30 10.68 2.85
N LYS A 546 24.39 10.23 1.97
CA LYS A 546 24.59 9.06 1.11
C LYS A 546 25.18 9.42 -0.25
N GLY A 547 25.17 10.68 -0.65
CA GLY A 547 25.64 11.10 -1.97
C GLY A 547 27.14 11.39 -2.00
N ASP A 548 27.73 11.22 -3.18
CA ASP A 548 29.15 11.48 -3.45
C ASP A 548 29.31 12.02 -4.89
N PRO A 549 29.44 13.36 -5.06
CA PRO A 549 29.63 13.98 -6.36
C PRO A 549 30.95 13.58 -7.05
N GLY A 550 31.95 13.12 -6.29
CA GLY A 550 33.21 12.61 -6.84
C GLY A 550 33.02 11.28 -7.56
N ILE A 551 32.24 10.37 -6.96
CA ILE A 551 31.81 9.13 -7.62
C ILE A 551 30.94 9.46 -8.84
N ALA A 552 29.98 10.38 -8.73
CA ALA A 552 29.16 10.79 -9.88
C ALA A 552 30.02 11.36 -11.03
N ALA A 553 31.06 12.14 -10.72
CA ALA A 553 32.02 12.64 -11.71
C ALA A 553 32.83 11.51 -12.38
N LEU A 554 33.12 10.42 -11.66
CA LEU A 554 33.79 9.25 -12.22
C LEU A 554 32.90 8.55 -13.26
N TYR A 555 31.60 8.39 -12.98
CA TYR A 555 30.63 7.87 -13.95
C TYR A 555 30.60 8.73 -15.23
N ASP A 556 30.52 10.06 -15.08
CA ASP A 556 30.57 10.98 -16.21
C ASP A 556 31.85 10.80 -17.04
N LYS A 557 33.01 10.77 -16.39
CA LYS A 557 34.31 10.68 -17.06
C LYS A 557 34.46 9.39 -17.87
N LEU A 558 33.88 8.29 -17.39
CA LEU A 558 34.03 6.96 -17.99
C LEU A 558 32.96 6.63 -19.03
N LEU A 559 31.72 7.10 -18.84
CA LEU A 559 30.56 6.64 -19.60
C LEU A 559 29.91 7.74 -20.45
N VAL A 560 30.06 9.01 -20.07
CA VAL A 560 29.37 10.13 -20.71
C VAL A 560 30.25 10.76 -21.78
N SER A 561 29.66 11.05 -22.95
CA SER A 561 30.31 11.80 -24.03
C SER A 561 30.83 13.17 -23.56
N LYS A 562 32.03 13.56 -24.00
CA LYS A 562 32.68 14.82 -23.58
C LYS A 562 31.82 16.08 -23.78
N GLU A 563 30.95 16.08 -24.79
CA GLU A 563 30.04 17.17 -25.10
C GLU A 563 28.98 17.42 -24.00
N LEU A 564 28.70 16.41 -23.16
CA LEU A 564 27.75 16.48 -22.05
C LEU A 564 28.43 16.68 -20.70
N TRP A 565 29.77 16.68 -20.62
CA TRP A 565 30.48 16.92 -19.36
C TRP A 565 30.12 18.27 -18.71
N PRO A 566 30.02 19.40 -19.45
CA PRO A 566 29.60 20.67 -18.83
C PRO A 566 28.21 20.61 -18.20
N PHE A 567 27.31 19.79 -18.76
CA PHE A 567 25.98 19.59 -18.20
C PHE A 567 26.05 18.86 -16.85
N GLY A 568 26.82 17.76 -16.79
CA GLY A 568 27.04 17.03 -15.53
C GLY A 568 27.79 17.85 -14.47
N GLU A 569 28.75 18.69 -14.88
CA GLU A 569 29.44 19.64 -13.99
C GLU A 569 28.46 20.67 -13.40
N ASN A 570 27.55 21.22 -14.21
CA ASN A 570 26.50 22.13 -13.72
C ASN A 570 25.57 21.45 -12.72
N LEU A 571 25.19 20.19 -12.95
CA LEU A 571 24.38 19.43 -11.99
C LEU A 571 25.12 19.21 -10.68
N ARG A 572 26.42 18.87 -10.71
CA ARG A 572 27.24 18.72 -9.49
C ARG A 572 27.45 20.03 -8.74
N ALA A 573 27.60 21.15 -9.45
CA ALA A 573 27.63 22.47 -8.82
C ALA A 573 26.31 22.77 -8.11
N ASN A 574 25.17 22.46 -8.75
CA ASN A 574 23.84 22.59 -8.14
C ASN A 574 23.66 21.67 -6.91
N TYR A 575 24.22 20.47 -6.94
CA TYR A 575 24.24 19.56 -5.78
C TYR A 575 24.93 20.23 -4.58
N GLU A 576 26.14 20.76 -4.75
CA GLU A 576 26.90 21.37 -3.65
C GLU A 576 26.25 22.66 -3.13
N ASP A 577 25.73 23.49 -4.04
CA ASP A 577 24.97 24.69 -3.66
C ASP A 577 23.70 24.34 -2.88
N THR A 578 22.95 23.33 -3.34
CA THR A 578 21.77 22.84 -2.63
C THR A 578 22.14 22.31 -1.26
N ARG A 579 23.17 21.48 -1.15
CA ARG A 579 23.66 20.93 0.12
C ARG A 579 24.01 22.04 1.11
N ARG A 580 24.75 23.06 0.68
CA ARG A 580 25.11 24.21 1.52
C ARG A 580 23.87 24.96 2.02
N LEU A 581 22.89 25.19 1.16
CA LEU A 581 21.64 25.87 1.53
C LEU A 581 20.80 25.04 2.51
N VAL A 582 20.74 23.71 2.32
CA VAL A 582 20.07 22.80 3.27
C VAL A 582 20.68 22.90 4.66
N LEU A 583 22.01 22.82 4.76
CA LEU A 583 22.72 22.95 6.04
C LEU A 583 22.52 24.33 6.67
N GLN A 584 22.51 25.39 5.87
CA GLN A 584 22.27 26.76 6.34
C GLN A 584 20.86 26.93 6.93
N VAL A 585 19.85 26.34 6.30
CA VAL A 585 18.46 26.33 6.78
C VAL A 585 18.29 25.47 8.03
N ALA A 586 18.96 24.32 8.10
CA ALA A 586 18.94 23.46 9.28
C ALA A 586 19.77 24.03 10.46
N GLY A 587 20.71 24.94 10.19
CA GLY A 587 21.64 25.46 11.20
C GLY A 587 22.80 24.50 11.51
N HIS A 588 23.10 23.56 10.62
CA HIS A 588 24.12 22.54 10.79
C HIS A 588 25.46 22.92 10.13
N ARG A 589 26.58 22.40 10.65
CA ARG A 589 27.93 22.64 10.08
C ARG A 589 28.35 21.55 9.08
N SER A 590 27.80 20.35 9.19
CA SER A 590 28.07 19.20 8.34
C SER A 590 26.81 18.35 8.22
N SER A 591 26.71 17.60 7.12
CA SER A 591 25.66 16.60 6.87
C SER A 591 25.93 15.31 7.63
#